data_AF-A0A075NWJ3-F1
#
_entry.id   AF-A0A075NWJ3-F1
#
_cell.length_a   1.000
_cell.length_b   1.000
_cell.length_c   1.000
_cell.angle_alpha   90.00
_cell.angle_beta   90.00
_cell.angle_gamma   90.00
#
_symmetry.space_group_name_H-M   'P 1'
#
loop_
_entity.id
_entity.type
_entity.pdbx_description
1 polymer ?
#
loop_
_entity_poly.entity_id
_entity_poly.type
_entity_poly.pdbx_seq_one_letter_code
_entity_poly.pdbx_strand_id
1 'polypeptide(L)'
;MKYLLVRFLCAWLTTYLFASLFHTSSVLYRLTQLDIRITPSIWLSTVVKDVLGLLPTYGAIIAIALLIGFVVTSPLAKKIALRSAYKQNERPILLLGLFALSGAAALATALIAMYPILNVTLIAGARGYTGFALQCLAGAMGGMAFALTHHSYK
;
A
#
# COMPACT_ATOMS: atom_id res chain seq x y z
N MET A 1 -13.05 5.76 18.46
CA MET A 1 -13.33 5.53 17.03
C MET A 1 -12.62 6.55 16.11
N LYS A 2 -12.72 7.86 16.38
CA LYS A 2 -12.10 8.93 15.56
C LYS A 2 -10.61 8.71 15.21
N TYR A 3 -9.78 8.34 16.19
CA TYR A 3 -8.34 8.11 15.96
C TYR A 3 -8.02 6.91 15.05
N LEU A 4 -8.87 5.87 15.04
CA LEU A 4 -8.64 4.71 14.19
C LEU A 4 -8.91 5.04 12.71
N LEU A 5 -9.93 5.86 12.46
CA LEU A 5 -10.22 6.36 11.12
C LEU A 5 -9.08 7.21 10.57
N VAL A 6 -8.56 8.16 11.36
CA VAL A 6 -7.43 9.00 10.93
C VAL A 6 -6.20 8.16 10.60
N ARG A 7 -5.84 7.20 11.46
CA ARG A 7 -4.72 6.28 11.22
C ARG A 7 -4.91 5.45 9.95
N PHE A 8 -6.12 4.96 9.74
CA PHE A 8 -6.47 4.21 8.53
C PHE A 8 -6.38 5.10 7.28
N LEU A 9 -6.89 6.34 7.33
CA LEU A 9 -6.80 7.29 6.23
C LEU A 9 -5.35 7.66 5.91
N CYS A 10 -4.49 7.86 6.91
CA CYS A 10 -3.06 8.07 6.70
C CYS A 10 -2.43 6.87 5.98
N ALA A 11 -2.70 5.65 6.46
CA ALA A 11 -2.18 4.43 5.86
C ALA A 11 -2.64 4.25 4.42
N TRP A 12 -3.94 4.42 4.18
CA TRP A 12 -4.55 4.35 2.86
C TRP A 12 -3.95 5.39 1.91
N LEU A 13 -3.87 6.65 2.33
CA LEU A 13 -3.32 7.73 1.51
C LEU A 13 -1.84 7.47 1.19
N THR A 14 -1.04 7.05 2.17
CA THR A 14 0.36 6.67 1.94
C THR A 14 0.47 5.54 0.92
N THR A 15 -0.25 4.44 1.12
CA THR A 15 -0.24 3.31 0.17
C THR A 15 -0.65 3.77 -1.22
N TYR A 16 -1.75 4.53 -1.33
CA TYR A 16 -2.30 4.99 -2.60
C TYR A 16 -1.32 5.86 -3.38
N LEU A 17 -0.68 6.82 -2.72
CA LEU A 17 0.27 7.73 -3.36
C LEU A 17 1.52 6.98 -3.86
N PHE A 18 2.10 6.10 -3.04
CA PHE A 18 3.25 5.29 -3.46
C PHE A 18 2.87 4.27 -4.55
N ALA A 19 1.71 3.64 -4.43
CA ALA A 19 1.19 2.69 -5.42
C ALA A 19 0.99 3.36 -6.79
N SER A 20 0.44 4.58 -6.80
CA SER A 20 0.25 5.39 -8.01
C SER A 20 1.59 5.84 -8.60
N LEU A 21 2.52 6.32 -7.77
CA LEU A 21 3.86 6.71 -8.19
C LEU A 21 4.62 5.54 -8.83
N PHE A 22 4.58 4.36 -8.21
CA PHE A 22 5.21 3.16 -8.72
C PHE A 22 4.50 2.61 -9.95
N HIS A 23 3.17 2.77 -10.04
CA HIS A 23 2.43 2.46 -11.25
C HIS A 23 2.97 3.26 -12.43
N THR A 24 2.94 4.59 -12.33
CA THR A 24 3.41 5.49 -13.39
C THR A 24 4.86 5.21 -13.76
N SER A 25 5.73 5.05 -12.75
CA SER A 25 7.16 4.81 -12.98
C SER A 25 7.41 3.48 -13.70
N SER A 26 6.67 2.43 -13.33
CA SER A 26 6.80 1.11 -13.98
C SER A 26 6.27 1.11 -15.41
N VAL A 27 5.17 1.83 -15.68
CA VAL A 27 4.63 1.99 -17.03
C VAL A 27 5.59 2.78 -17.91
N LEU A 28 6.05 3.95 -17.44
CA LEU A 28 6.96 4.80 -18.20
C LEU A 28 8.32 4.12 -18.44
N TYR A 29 8.84 3.38 -17.45
CA TYR A 29 10.04 2.58 -17.64
C TYR A 29 9.90 1.58 -18.81
N ARG A 30 8.76 0.89 -18.91
CA ARG A 30 8.50 -0.02 -20.04
C ARG A 30 8.44 0.70 -21.38
N LEU A 31 7.95 1.95 -21.42
CA LEU A 31 7.98 2.75 -22.64
C LEU A 31 9.41 3.14 -23.03
N THR A 32 10.27 3.46 -22.07
CA THR A 32 11.68 3.74 -22.36
C THR A 32 12.43 2.54 -22.93
N GLN A 33 12.02 1.32 -22.61
CA GLN A 33 12.55 0.08 -23.20
C GLN A 33 12.12 -0.13 -24.67
N LEU A 34 11.14 0.63 -25.13
CA LEU A 34 10.66 0.66 -26.53
C LEU A 34 11.19 1.91 -27.27
N ASP A 35 12.30 2.48 -26.80
CA ASP A 35 12.94 3.68 -27.34
C ASP A 35 12.07 4.95 -27.33
N ILE A 36 11.01 4.98 -26.51
CA ILE A 36 10.21 6.18 -26.30
C ILE A 36 10.91 7.10 -25.29
N ARG A 37 11.26 8.31 -25.74
CA ARG A 37 11.87 9.32 -24.87
C ARG A 37 10.84 9.92 -23.91
N ILE A 38 11.04 9.70 -22.62
CA ILE A 38 10.23 10.29 -21.55
C ILE A 38 11.01 11.44 -20.91
N THR A 39 10.51 12.67 -21.05
CA THR A 39 11.07 13.84 -20.36
C THR A 39 10.54 13.92 -18.92
N PRO A 40 11.24 14.62 -18.02
CA PRO A 40 10.77 14.83 -16.65
C PRO A 40 9.40 15.52 -16.57
N SER A 41 9.11 16.43 -17.51
CA SER A 41 7.81 17.11 -17.59
C SER A 41 6.68 16.13 -17.94
N ILE A 42 6.92 15.23 -18.89
CA ILE A 42 5.97 14.16 -19.24
C ILE A 42 5.77 13.26 -18.02
N TRP A 43 6.85 12.79 -17.40
CA TRP A 43 6.78 11.94 -16.21
C TRP A 43 5.91 12.56 -15.12
N LEU A 44 6.17 13.82 -14.73
CA LEU A 44 5.42 14.49 -13.69
C LEU A 44 3.95 14.68 -14.08
N SER A 45 3.68 15.07 -15.33
CA SER A 45 2.31 15.24 -15.81
C SER A 45 1.52 13.92 -15.78
N THR A 46 2.18 12.80 -16.07
CA THR A 46 1.57 11.46 -16.03
C THR A 46 1.32 11.04 -14.59
N VAL A 47 2.24 11.29 -13.67
CA VAL A 47 2.05 10.98 -12.24
C VAL A 47 0.81 11.69 -11.71
N VAL A 48 0.64 12.99 -12.01
CA VAL A 48 -0.53 13.76 -11.56
C VAL A 48 -1.82 13.21 -12.17
N LYS A 49 -1.83 12.89 -13.47
CA LYS A 49 -2.99 12.30 -14.14
C LYS A 49 -3.36 10.94 -13.55
N ASP A 50 -2.39 10.08 -13.31
CA ASP A 50 -2.62 8.75 -12.72
C ASP A 50 -3.11 8.86 -11.28
N VAL A 51 -2.53 9.75 -10.45
CA VAL A 51 -2.99 10.00 -9.08
C VAL A 51 -4.43 10.50 -9.01
N LEU A 52 -4.94 11.19 -10.03
CA LEU A 52 -6.35 11.60 -10.08
C LEU A 52 -7.23 10.51 -10.69
N GLY A 53 -6.79 9.90 -11.79
CA GLY A 53 -7.55 8.91 -12.55
C GLY A 53 -7.70 7.57 -11.83
N LEU A 54 -6.71 7.16 -11.03
CA LEU A 54 -6.73 5.92 -10.27
C LEU A 54 -7.46 6.03 -8.92
N LEU A 55 -7.80 7.25 -8.48
CA LEU A 55 -8.36 7.47 -7.14
C LEU A 55 -9.71 6.77 -6.95
N PRO A 56 -10.69 6.90 -7.88
CA PRO A 56 -12.02 6.33 -7.66
C PRO A 56 -12.02 4.80 -7.63
N THR A 57 -11.22 4.18 -8.49
CA THR A 57 -11.20 2.72 -8.67
C THR A 57 -10.12 2.08 -7.82
N TYR A 58 -8.85 2.38 -8.11
CA TYR A 58 -7.74 1.74 -7.42
C TYR A 58 -7.62 2.20 -5.97
N GLY A 59 -7.85 3.50 -5.71
CA GLY A 59 -7.91 4.02 -4.34
C GLY A 59 -8.96 3.30 -3.50
N ALA A 60 -10.16 3.06 -4.03
CA ALA A 60 -11.21 2.30 -3.34
C ALA A 60 -10.80 0.84 -3.09
N ILE A 61 -10.20 0.17 -4.07
CA ILE A 61 -9.73 -1.21 -3.91
C ILE A 61 -8.64 -1.32 -2.83
N ILE A 62 -7.68 -0.38 -2.82
CA ILE A 62 -6.65 -0.31 -1.77
C ILE A 62 -7.29 -0.12 -0.41
N ALA A 63 -8.27 0.77 -0.28
CA ALA A 63 -8.97 0.99 0.99
C ALA A 63 -9.62 -0.31 1.49
N ILE A 64 -10.36 -1.01 0.64
CA ILE A 64 -11.03 -2.27 1.00
C ILE A 64 -10.00 -3.34 1.38
N ALA A 65 -8.93 -3.50 0.60
CA ALA A 65 -7.89 -4.49 0.86
C ALA A 65 -7.18 -4.24 2.20
N LEU A 66 -6.76 -3.00 2.46
CA LEU A 66 -6.14 -2.62 3.72
C LEU A 66 -7.09 -2.78 4.90
N LEU A 67 -8.38 -2.44 4.74
CA LEU A 67 -9.39 -2.60 5.78
C LEU A 67 -9.48 -4.08 6.19
N ILE A 68 -9.61 -4.98 5.23
CA ILE A 68 -9.66 -6.43 5.48
C ILE A 68 -8.36 -6.89 6.17
N GLY A 69 -7.19 -6.53 5.61
CA GLY A 69 -5.88 -6.91 6.15
C GLY A 69 -5.68 -6.48 7.60
N PHE A 70 -6.01 -5.22 7.91
CA PHE A 70 -5.85 -4.66 9.25
C PHE A 70 -6.89 -5.18 10.23
N VAL A 71 -8.14 -5.44 9.81
CA VAL A 71 -9.15 -6.07 10.67
C VAL A 71 -8.68 -7.46 11.11
N VAL A 72 -8.12 -8.26 10.18
CA VAL A 72 -7.58 -9.59 10.49
C VAL A 72 -6.32 -9.52 11.36
N THR A 73 -5.45 -8.54 11.12
CA THR A 73 -4.17 -8.41 11.84
C THR A 73 -4.34 -7.79 13.23
N SER A 74 -5.33 -6.93 13.45
CA SER A 74 -5.59 -6.23 14.71
C SER A 74 -5.75 -7.13 15.96
N PRO A 75 -6.54 -8.23 15.95
CA PRO A 75 -6.64 -9.12 17.10
C PRO A 75 -5.32 -9.86 17.38
N LEU A 76 -4.57 -10.22 16.33
CA LEU A 76 -3.26 -10.85 16.48
C LEU A 76 -2.25 -9.88 17.11
N ALA A 77 -2.22 -8.63 16.62
CA ALA A 77 -1.40 -7.56 17.20
C ALA A 77 -1.74 -7.32 18.67
N LYS A 78 -3.03 -7.33 19.06
CA LYS A 78 -3.44 -7.23 20.47
C LYS A 78 -2.94 -8.39 21.32
N LYS A 79 -3.05 -9.64 20.86
CA LYS A 79 -2.55 -10.82 21.61
C LYS A 79 -1.03 -10.77 21.81
N ILE A 80 -0.30 -10.36 20.78
CA ILE A 80 1.17 -10.21 20.84
C ILE A 80 1.54 -9.05 21.76
N ALA A 81 0.84 -7.91 21.67
CA ALA A 81 1.05 -6.76 22.53
C ALA A 81 0.73 -7.06 24.00
N LEU A 82 -0.33 -7.83 24.30
CA LEU A 82 -0.66 -8.24 25.67
C LEU A 82 0.39 -9.19 26.28
N ARG A 83 0.96 -10.10 25.48
CA ARG A 83 2.12 -10.91 25.92
C ARG A 83 3.38 -10.07 26.10
N SER A 84 3.58 -9.04 25.29
CA SER A 84 4.73 -8.12 25.39
C SER A 84 4.58 -7.03 26.45
N ALA A 85 3.36 -6.68 26.88
CA ALA A 85 3.12 -5.69 27.93
C ALA A 85 3.70 -6.12 29.29
N TYR A 86 3.96 -7.42 29.48
CA TYR A 86 4.71 -7.96 30.62
C TYR A 86 6.21 -7.60 30.59
N LYS A 87 6.75 -7.14 29.46
CA LYS A 87 8.16 -6.80 29.25
C LYS A 87 8.23 -5.37 28.70
N GLN A 88 8.04 -4.40 29.60
CA GLN A 88 7.92 -2.97 29.29
C GLN A 88 9.06 -2.46 28.38
N ASN A 89 8.67 -1.70 27.35
CA ASN A 89 9.42 -0.61 26.71
C ASN A 89 10.14 -0.80 25.35
N GLU A 90 10.12 -1.97 24.68
CA GLU A 90 11.01 -2.16 23.49
C GLU A 90 10.39 -2.57 22.13
N ARG A 91 9.07 -2.53 21.87
CA ARG A 91 8.55 -3.15 20.63
C ARG A 91 7.76 -2.28 19.64
N PRO A 92 8.28 -1.12 19.19
CA PRO A 92 7.77 -0.48 17.97
C PRO A 92 8.04 -1.34 16.71
N ILE A 93 9.16 -2.08 16.66
CA ILE A 93 9.62 -2.78 15.44
C ILE A 93 8.74 -3.98 15.07
N LEU A 94 8.28 -4.78 16.05
CA LEU A 94 7.43 -5.95 15.73
C LEU A 94 6.04 -5.54 15.25
N LEU A 95 5.44 -4.52 15.87
CA LEU A 95 4.15 -3.99 15.41
C LEU A 95 4.30 -3.36 14.02
N LEU A 96 5.39 -2.62 13.80
CA LEU A 96 5.74 -2.07 12.49
C LEU A 96 5.83 -3.18 11.44
N GLY A 97 6.58 -4.26 11.72
CA GLY A 97 6.73 -5.41 10.83
C GLY A 97 5.42 -6.14 10.56
N LEU A 98 4.58 -6.36 11.58
CA LEU A 98 3.27 -7.00 11.43
C LEU A 98 2.34 -6.22 10.51
N PHE A 99 2.21 -4.91 10.72
CA PHE A 99 1.35 -4.08 9.88
C PHE A 99 1.95 -3.84 8.49
N ALA A 100 3.28 -3.76 8.35
CA ALA A 100 3.96 -3.71 7.06
C ALA A 100 3.69 -4.99 6.24
N LEU A 101 3.86 -6.17 6.84
CA LEU A 101 3.56 -7.45 6.20
C LEU A 101 2.07 -7.56 5.85
N SER A 102 1.19 -7.11 6.73
CA SER A 102 -0.25 -7.07 6.49
C SER A 102 -0.61 -6.18 5.29
N GLY A 103 -0.03 -4.98 5.21
CA GLY A 103 -0.24 -4.07 4.08
C GLY A 103 0.32 -4.63 2.77
N ALA A 104 1.51 -5.21 2.78
CA ALA A 104 2.08 -5.88 1.61
C ALA A 104 1.21 -7.05 1.15
N ALA A 105 0.77 -7.90 2.08
CA ALA A 105 -0.11 -9.03 1.81
C ALA A 105 -1.46 -8.57 1.26
N ALA A 106 -2.05 -7.51 1.81
CA ALA A 106 -3.30 -6.94 1.32
C ALA A 106 -3.20 -6.51 -0.15
N LEU A 107 -2.11 -5.83 -0.53
CA LEU A 107 -1.87 -5.41 -1.91
C LEU A 107 -1.59 -6.60 -2.83
N ALA A 108 -0.77 -7.56 -2.38
CA ALA A 108 -0.52 -8.79 -3.09
C ALA A 108 -1.81 -9.56 -3.39
N THR A 109 -2.65 -9.76 -2.36
CA THR A 109 -3.94 -10.46 -2.49
C THR A 109 -4.88 -9.71 -3.43
N ALA A 110 -5.00 -8.39 -3.30
CA ALA A 110 -5.84 -7.59 -4.18
C ALA A 110 -5.40 -7.71 -5.66
N LEU A 111 -4.09 -7.63 -5.92
CA LEU A 111 -3.54 -7.73 -7.28
C LEU A 111 -3.69 -9.14 -7.87
N ILE A 112 -3.47 -10.19 -7.07
CA ILE A 112 -3.69 -11.57 -7.50
C ILE A 112 -5.16 -11.81 -7.80
N ALA A 113 -6.07 -11.28 -6.96
CA ALA A 113 -7.51 -11.42 -7.14
C ALA A 113 -8.04 -10.64 -8.36
N MET A 114 -7.38 -9.57 -8.78
CA MET A 114 -7.79 -8.79 -9.95
C MET A 114 -7.75 -9.59 -11.25
N TYR A 115 -6.74 -10.44 -11.46
CA TYR A 115 -6.57 -11.14 -12.74
C TYR A 115 -7.70 -12.15 -13.04
N PRO A 116 -8.10 -13.04 -12.10
CA PRO A 116 -9.22 -13.95 -12.32
C PRO A 116 -10.57 -13.25 -12.48
N ILE A 117 -10.79 -12.14 -11.79
CA ILE A 117 -12.09 -11.45 -11.76
C ILE A 117 -12.29 -10.60 -13.03
N LEU A 118 -11.22 -9.95 -13.49
CA LEU A 118 -11.31 -8.94 -14.55
C LEU A 118 -10.79 -9.44 -15.90
N ASN A 119 -10.18 -10.63 -15.96
CA ASN A 119 -9.41 -11.15 -17.10
C ASN A 119 -8.29 -10.23 -17.59
N VAL A 120 -8.04 -9.13 -16.90
CA VAL A 120 -6.99 -8.14 -17.19
C VAL A 120 -6.34 -7.67 -15.89
N THR A 121 -5.07 -7.26 -15.99
CA THR A 121 -4.42 -6.51 -14.93
C THR A 121 -4.93 -5.07 -14.95
N LEU A 122 -5.77 -4.70 -13.96
CA LEU A 122 -6.36 -3.37 -13.84
C LEU A 122 -5.28 -2.26 -13.75
N ILE A 123 -4.12 -2.62 -13.18
CA ILE A 123 -2.97 -1.72 -12.98
C ILE A 123 -1.84 -2.18 -13.90
N ALA A 124 -1.66 -1.50 -15.05
CA ALA A 124 -0.58 -1.81 -15.99
C ALA A 124 0.82 -1.79 -15.35
N GLY A 125 1.06 -0.85 -14.43
CA GLY A 125 2.30 -0.75 -13.67
C GLY A 125 2.57 -1.89 -12.67
N ALA A 126 1.57 -2.75 -12.39
CA ALA A 126 1.76 -3.94 -11.56
C ALA A 126 2.15 -5.19 -12.38
N ARG A 127 2.21 -5.09 -13.72
CA ARG A 127 2.58 -6.21 -14.59
C ARG A 127 4.02 -6.64 -14.35
N GLY A 128 4.24 -7.96 -14.33
CA GLY A 128 5.54 -8.58 -14.09
C GLY A 128 5.99 -8.51 -12.63
N TYR A 129 7.07 -9.22 -12.31
CA TYR A 129 7.55 -9.37 -10.94
C TYR A 129 7.96 -8.05 -10.27
N THR A 130 8.60 -7.15 -11.01
CA THR A 130 9.10 -5.87 -10.49
C THR A 130 7.95 -4.92 -10.12
N GLY A 131 6.98 -4.75 -11.02
CA GLY A 131 5.80 -3.93 -10.78
C GLY A 131 4.98 -4.45 -9.59
N PHE A 132 4.75 -5.77 -9.54
CA PHE A 132 4.08 -6.41 -8.41
C PHE A 132 4.80 -6.17 -7.08
N ALA A 133 6.13 -6.38 -7.05
CA ALA A 133 6.92 -6.15 -5.85
C ALA A 133 6.85 -4.69 -5.37
N LEU A 134 6.91 -3.71 -6.28
CA LEU A 134 6.75 -2.29 -5.94
C LEU A 134 5.38 -1.99 -5.33
N GLN A 135 4.30 -2.60 -5.84
CA GLN A 135 2.97 -2.43 -5.25
C GLN A 135 2.87 -3.05 -3.85
N CYS A 136 3.49 -4.21 -3.63
CA CYS A 136 3.61 -4.81 -2.30
C CYS A 136 4.41 -3.90 -1.35
N LEU A 137 5.48 -3.26 -1.83
CA LEU A 137 6.24 -2.27 -1.06
C LEU A 137 5.37 -1.05 -0.70
N ALA A 138 4.55 -0.54 -1.63
CA ALA A 138 3.61 0.53 -1.32
C ALA A 138 2.62 0.13 -0.21
N GLY A 139 2.10 -1.10 -0.27
CA GLY A 139 1.28 -1.68 0.79
C GLY A 139 2.01 -1.75 2.13
N ALA A 140 3.28 -2.19 2.13
CA ALA A 140 4.11 -2.21 3.32
C ALA A 140 4.31 -0.82 3.93
N MET A 141 4.53 0.21 3.10
CA MET A 141 4.70 1.59 3.54
C MET A 141 3.46 2.16 4.23
N GLY A 142 2.26 1.91 3.71
CA GLY A 142 1.04 2.32 4.42
C GLY A 142 0.77 1.50 5.68
N GLY A 143 1.11 0.20 5.68
CA GLY A 143 1.13 -0.62 6.89
C GLY A 143 2.02 -0.03 7.99
N MET A 144 3.23 0.40 7.62
CA MET A 144 4.12 1.10 8.53
C MET A 144 3.53 2.41 9.04
N ALA A 145 2.93 3.22 8.16
CA ALA A 145 2.26 4.46 8.55
C ALA A 145 1.12 4.22 9.57
N PHE A 146 0.34 3.14 9.42
CA PHE A 146 -0.70 2.75 10.38
C PHE A 146 -0.15 2.41 11.77
N ALA A 147 1.01 1.74 11.81
CA ALA A 147 1.69 1.35 13.04
C ALA A 147 2.38 2.54 13.71
N LEU A 148 3.03 3.43 12.96
CA LEU A 148 3.70 4.61 13.51
C LEU A 148 2.71 5.61 14.12
N THR A 149 1.60 5.85 13.42
CA THR A 149 0.51 6.71 13.91
C THR A 149 -0.26 6.09 15.10
N HIS A 150 0.03 4.84 15.48
CA HIS A 150 -0.48 4.24 16.72
C HIS A 150 0.13 4.87 17.97
N HIS A 151 1.40 5.27 17.91
CA HIS A 151 2.16 5.71 19.08
C HIS A 151 1.94 7.20 19.41
N SER A 152 1.61 8.02 18.41
CA SER A 152 1.50 9.48 18.54
C SER A 152 0.24 9.99 19.26
N TYR A 153 -0.71 9.13 19.62
CA TYR A 153 -2.02 9.53 20.19
C TYR A 153 -2.35 8.85 21.53
N LYS A 154 -1.34 8.58 22.36
CA LYS A 154 -1.57 8.22 23.76
C LYS A 154 -1.93 9.45 24.60
#